data_AF-A0A6J7SJI7-F1
#
_entry.id   AF-A0A6J7SJI7-F1
#
_cell.length_a   1.000
_cell.length_b   1.000
_cell.length_c   1.000
_cell.angle_alpha   90.00
_cell.angle_beta   90.00
_cell.angle_gamma   90.00
#
_symmetry.space_group_name_H-M   'P 1'
#
loop_
_entity.id
_entity.type
_entity.pdbx_description
1 polymer ?
#
loop_
_entity_poly.entity_id
_entity_poly.type
_entity_poly.pdbx_seq_one_letter_code
_entity_poly.pdbx_strand_id
1 'polypeptide(L)'
;MADSEIFMTEMYDEGVVTEIIRPAAIVPEESARAVLVELALRDVQYGGLWLSDPSRWALYDSPWLAPGQPGNSQLVGTIQVAYGTPTRYEITIYRATVTRRGTETGWTVTKLCDEALGFGKLDLATCPRATLATPPKPFHF
;
A
#
# COMPACT_ATOMS: atom_id res chain seq x y z
N MET A 1 -12.20 -9.90 17.04
CA MET A 1 -12.98 -8.63 17.04
C MET A 1 -12.20 -7.57 17.80
N ALA A 2 -11.04 -7.18 17.26
CA ALA A 2 -10.17 -6.14 17.85
C ALA A 2 -9.55 -5.27 16.73
N ASP A 3 -9.42 -5.83 15.52
CA ASP A 3 -8.98 -5.08 14.33
C ASP A 3 -9.91 -3.91 13.96
N SER A 4 -11.23 -4.04 14.10
CA SER A 4 -12.16 -2.99 13.63
C SER A 4 -12.16 -1.70 14.45
N GLU A 5 -11.78 -1.74 15.72
CA GLU A 5 -11.75 -0.53 16.57
C GLU A 5 -10.47 0.30 16.36
N ILE A 6 -9.38 -0.34 15.92
CA ILE A 6 -8.12 0.34 15.58
C ILE A 6 -8.32 1.21 14.33
N PHE A 7 -9.08 0.73 13.33
CA PHE A 7 -9.36 1.47 12.09
C PHE A 7 -10.22 2.74 12.28
N MET A 8 -11.03 2.83 13.33
CA MET A 8 -11.92 3.98 13.55
C MET A 8 -11.25 5.11 14.35
N THR A 9 -10.20 4.79 15.11
CA THR A 9 -9.45 5.76 15.93
C THR A 9 -8.39 6.52 15.12
N GLU A 10 -7.91 5.96 14.00
CA GLU A 10 -6.94 6.60 13.10
C GLU A 10 -7.53 7.72 12.21
N MET A 11 -8.85 7.91 12.19
CA MET A 11 -9.51 8.92 11.34
C MET A 11 -9.56 10.35 11.92
N TYR A 12 -9.14 10.55 13.17
CA TYR A 12 -9.11 11.88 13.81
C TYR A 12 -7.71 12.28 14.31
N ASP A 13 -6.64 11.78 13.68
CA ASP A 13 -5.28 12.22 13.97
C ASP A 13 -4.84 13.26 12.92
N GLU A 14 -4.67 14.51 13.36
CA GLU A 14 -4.07 15.60 12.57
C GLU A 14 -2.65 15.19 12.16
N GLY A 15 -2.52 14.56 10.99
CA GLY A 15 -1.23 14.07 10.48
C GLY A 15 -1.32 12.82 9.62
N VAL A 16 -2.44 12.09 9.69
CA VAL A 16 -2.72 10.95 8.80
C VAL A 16 -3.33 11.43 7.49
N VAL A 17 -2.70 11.10 6.36
CA VAL A 17 -3.19 11.43 5.02
C VAL A 17 -3.58 10.14 4.31
N THR A 18 -4.86 9.99 3.96
CA THR A 18 -5.35 8.84 3.19
C THR A 18 -5.91 9.30 1.86
N GLU A 19 -5.45 8.68 0.78
CA GLU A 19 -5.95 8.94 -0.57
C GLU A 19 -6.50 7.66 -1.20
N ILE A 20 -7.66 7.79 -1.84
CA ILE A 20 -8.23 6.73 -2.67
C ILE A 20 -7.69 6.90 -4.09
N ILE A 21 -7.07 5.85 -4.62
CA ILE A 21 -6.48 5.86 -5.96
C ILE A 21 -7.59 5.57 -6.97
N ARG A 22 -8.02 6.61 -7.71
CA ARG A 22 -9.10 6.52 -8.72
C ARG A 22 -8.65 7.10 -10.09
N PRO A 23 -8.78 6.33 -11.18
CA PRO A 23 -9.02 4.89 -11.20
C PRO A 23 -7.87 4.13 -10.51
N ALA A 24 -8.17 2.93 -10.00
CA ALA A 24 -7.17 2.13 -9.30
C ALA A 24 -5.96 1.85 -10.20
N ALA A 25 -4.76 1.80 -9.63
CA ALA A 25 -3.55 1.47 -10.37
C ALA A 25 -3.43 -0.05 -10.49
N ILE A 26 -3.12 -0.55 -11.68
CA ILE A 26 -2.98 -1.97 -12.01
C ILE A 26 -1.53 -2.25 -12.30
N VAL A 27 -0.91 -3.06 -11.44
CA VAL A 27 0.46 -3.54 -11.61
C VAL A 27 0.40 -4.80 -12.49
N PRO A 28 0.95 -4.76 -13.73
CA PRO A 28 0.98 -5.92 -14.62
C PRO A 28 1.82 -7.06 -14.05
N GLU A 29 1.57 -8.29 -14.49
CA GLU A 29 2.23 -9.51 -13.97
C GLU A 29 3.76 -9.41 -13.86
N GLU A 30 4.44 -8.95 -14.92
CA GLU A 30 5.90 -8.86 -14.93
C GLU A 30 6.42 -7.87 -13.86
N SER A 31 5.82 -6.67 -13.80
CA SER A 31 6.13 -5.68 -12.77
C SER A 31 5.74 -6.16 -11.38
N ALA A 32 4.59 -6.81 -11.23
CA ALA A 32 4.09 -7.32 -9.96
C ALA A 32 5.07 -8.33 -9.37
N ARG A 33 5.57 -9.28 -10.18
CA ARG A 33 6.59 -10.23 -9.74
C ARG A 33 7.85 -9.51 -9.24
N ALA A 34 8.35 -8.53 -9.98
CA ALA A 34 9.54 -7.77 -9.59
C ALA A 34 9.31 -7.02 -8.26
N VAL A 35 8.17 -6.34 -8.11
CA VAL A 35 7.79 -5.66 -6.87
C VAL A 35 7.76 -6.62 -5.69
N LEU A 36 7.07 -7.76 -5.81
CA LEU A 36 6.95 -8.72 -4.71
C LEU A 36 8.30 -9.30 -4.28
N VAL A 37 9.19 -9.58 -5.24
CA VAL A 37 10.56 -10.06 -4.94
C VAL A 37 11.34 -9.00 -4.17
N GLU A 38 11.34 -7.75 -4.65
CA GLU A 38 12.11 -6.67 -4.01
C GLU A 38 11.57 -6.29 -2.63
N LEU A 39 10.24 -6.35 -2.44
CA LEU A 39 9.61 -6.16 -1.13
C LEU A 39 10.01 -7.27 -0.15
N ALA A 40 10.00 -8.54 -0.59
CA ALA A 40 10.44 -9.67 0.23
C ALA A 40 11.95 -9.61 0.58
N LEU A 41 12.79 -9.13 -0.34
CA LEU A 41 14.21 -8.91 -0.08
C LEU A 41 14.46 -7.76 0.92
N ARG A 42 13.51 -6.84 1.06
CA ARG A 42 13.56 -5.70 1.98
C ARG A 42 12.56 -5.84 3.12
N ASP A 43 12.29 -7.09 3.53
CA ASP A 43 11.40 -7.35 4.63
C ASP A 43 11.91 -6.69 5.92
N VAL A 44 11.03 -5.94 6.59
CA VAL A 44 11.30 -5.18 7.81
C VAL A 44 11.76 -6.09 8.96
N GLN A 45 11.36 -7.36 8.94
CA GLN A 45 11.76 -8.38 9.91
C GLN A 45 13.20 -8.84 9.72
N TYR A 46 13.78 -8.59 8.54
CA TYR A 46 15.10 -9.07 8.13
C TYR A 46 16.02 -7.93 7.67
N GLY A 47 15.92 -6.78 8.35
CA GLY A 47 16.83 -5.64 8.14
C GLY A 47 16.40 -4.65 7.05
N GLY A 48 15.29 -4.90 6.37
CA GLY A 48 14.68 -3.96 5.44
C GLY A 48 13.67 -3.02 6.12
N LEU A 49 12.74 -2.48 5.33
CA LEU A 49 11.75 -1.50 5.79
C LEU A 49 10.32 -1.84 5.35
N TRP A 50 10.15 -2.84 4.48
CA TRP A 50 8.86 -3.19 3.90
C TRP A 50 8.26 -4.41 4.59
N LEU A 51 6.95 -4.42 4.74
CA LEU A 51 6.19 -5.62 5.09
C LEU A 51 5.14 -5.82 4.01
N SER A 52 5.15 -6.97 3.33
CA SER A 52 4.22 -7.24 2.22
C SER A 52 3.28 -8.39 2.52
N ASP A 53 1.99 -8.07 2.63
CA ASP A 53 0.88 -9.01 2.70
C ASP A 53 0.04 -8.95 1.41
N PRO A 54 -0.72 -10.00 1.06
CA PRO A 54 -1.58 -10.00 -0.13
C PRO A 54 -2.67 -8.90 -0.19
N SER A 55 -2.97 -8.27 0.95
CA SER A 55 -3.96 -7.19 1.07
C SER A 55 -3.33 -5.82 1.35
N ARG A 56 -2.05 -5.78 1.72
CA ARG A 56 -1.40 -4.56 2.19
C ARG A 56 0.12 -4.64 2.08
N TRP A 57 0.73 -3.60 1.56
CA TRP A 57 2.16 -3.34 1.74
C TRP A 57 2.34 -2.20 2.75
N ALA A 58 3.28 -2.33 3.66
CA ALA A 58 3.54 -1.35 4.70
C ALA A 58 5.02 -0.96 4.69
N LEU A 59 5.28 0.33 4.85
CA LEU A 59 6.62 0.87 5.00
C LEU A 59 6.82 1.33 6.45
N TYR A 60 7.96 1.01 7.02
CA TYR A 60 8.40 1.42 8.35
C TYR A 60 9.61 2.35 8.27
N ASP A 61 9.85 3.13 9.31
CA ASP A 61 10.97 4.08 9.36
C ASP A 61 12.31 3.43 9.79
N SER A 62 12.26 2.25 10.42
CA SER A 62 13.42 1.44 10.76
C SER A 62 13.11 -0.05 10.68
N PRO A 63 14.13 -0.92 10.52
CA PRO A 63 13.94 -2.35 10.66
C PRO A 63 13.37 -2.72 12.03
N TRP A 64 12.69 -3.85 12.10
CA TRP A 64 12.22 -4.41 13.37
C TRP A 64 13.40 -4.95 14.18
N LEU A 65 13.23 -4.99 15.50
CA LEU A 65 14.26 -5.52 16.41
C LEU A 65 14.50 -7.02 16.17
N ALA A 66 13.41 -7.75 15.92
CA ALA A 66 13.40 -9.15 15.55
C ALA A 66 12.10 -9.47 14.79
N PRO A 67 11.99 -10.64 14.11
CA PRO A 67 10.74 -11.06 13.49
C PRO A 67 9.57 -11.04 14.46
N GLY A 68 8.47 -10.40 14.07
CA GLY A 68 7.30 -10.18 14.93
C GLY A 68 7.49 -9.16 16.07
N GLN A 69 8.64 -8.50 16.18
CA GLN A 69 8.97 -7.54 17.25
C GLN A 69 9.38 -6.18 16.67
N PRO A 70 8.42 -5.27 16.44
CA PRO A 70 8.70 -3.95 15.87
C PRO A 70 9.69 -3.10 16.70
N GLY A 71 9.72 -3.28 18.02
CA GLY A 71 10.54 -2.45 18.90
C GLY A 71 10.11 -0.98 18.81
N ASN A 72 11.05 -0.10 18.46
CA ASN A 72 10.79 1.33 18.27
C ASN A 72 10.42 1.69 16.82
N SER A 73 10.35 0.71 15.91
CA SER A 73 9.97 0.93 14.52
C SER A 73 8.55 1.46 14.42
N GLN A 74 8.37 2.53 13.65
CA GLN A 74 7.10 3.19 13.45
C GLN A 74 6.62 3.04 12.01
N LEU A 75 5.32 2.83 11.86
CA LEU A 75 4.68 2.75 10.55
C LEU A 75 4.74 4.12 9.86
N VAL A 76 5.33 4.17 8.67
CA VAL A 76 5.38 5.35 7.79
C VAL A 76 4.12 5.45 6.95
N GLY A 77 3.69 4.32 6.39
CA GLY A 77 2.49 4.29 5.56
C GLY A 77 2.12 2.89 5.09
N THR A 78 0.93 2.79 4.51
CA THR A 78 0.38 1.56 3.96
C THR A 78 -0.17 1.79 2.56
N ILE A 79 -0.04 0.78 1.72
CA ILE A 79 -0.63 0.68 0.39
C ILE A 79 -1.60 -0.49 0.44
N GLN A 80 -2.89 -0.25 0.26
CA GLN A 80 -3.87 -1.32 0.16
C GLN A 80 -3.92 -1.86 -1.26
N VAL A 81 -3.77 -3.18 -1.32
CA VAL A 81 -3.65 -3.93 -2.57
C VAL A 81 -4.66 -5.07 -2.63
N ALA A 82 -4.98 -5.51 -3.84
CA ALA A 82 -5.75 -6.71 -4.09
C ALA A 82 -5.04 -7.53 -5.17
N TYR A 83 -4.60 -8.73 -4.82
CA TYR A 83 -3.95 -9.64 -5.77
C TYR A 83 -5.00 -10.37 -6.59
N GLY A 84 -4.70 -10.67 -7.85
CA GLY A 84 -5.57 -11.45 -8.71
C GLY A 84 -6.82 -10.69 -9.18
N THR A 85 -6.82 -9.36 -9.06
CA THR A 85 -7.90 -8.49 -9.52
C THR A 85 -7.28 -7.40 -10.41
N PRO A 86 -7.84 -7.10 -11.59
CA PRO A 86 -8.99 -7.75 -12.23
C PRO A 86 -8.65 -9.12 -12.86
N THR A 87 -7.39 -9.42 -13.14
CA THR A 87 -6.94 -10.73 -13.62
C THR A 87 -6.05 -11.44 -12.60
N ARG A 88 -5.92 -12.77 -12.72
CA ARG A 88 -5.24 -13.65 -11.74
C ARG A 88 -3.79 -13.25 -11.43
N TYR A 89 -3.14 -12.50 -12.31
CA TYR A 89 -1.71 -12.21 -12.23
C TYR A 89 -1.40 -10.74 -11.98
N GLU A 90 -2.42 -9.89 -11.87
CA GLU A 90 -2.26 -8.46 -11.62
C GLU A 90 -2.47 -8.13 -10.14
N ILE A 91 -1.91 -7.00 -9.73
CA ILE A 91 -2.13 -6.41 -8.40
C ILE A 91 -2.82 -5.06 -8.58
N THR A 92 -3.97 -4.88 -7.95
CA THR A 92 -4.67 -3.60 -7.93
C THR A 92 -4.29 -2.81 -6.68
N ILE A 93 -3.78 -1.59 -6.84
CA ILE A 93 -3.61 -0.60 -5.76
C ILE A 93 -4.79 0.37 -5.80
N TYR A 94 -5.54 0.47 -4.69
CA TYR A 94 -6.78 1.27 -4.64
C TYR A 94 -6.81 2.31 -3.53
N ARG A 95 -5.91 2.23 -2.55
CA ARG A 95 -5.80 3.20 -1.47
C ARG A 95 -4.37 3.20 -0.94
N ALA A 96 -3.93 4.35 -0.49
CA ALA A 96 -2.71 4.48 0.29
C ALA A 96 -2.92 5.50 1.41
N THR A 97 -2.23 5.25 2.52
CA THR A 97 -2.30 6.04 3.73
C THR A 97 -0.89 6.30 4.23
N VAL A 98 -0.56 7.56 4.49
CA VAL A 98 0.66 7.97 5.16
C VAL A 98 0.29 8.36 6.58
N THR A 99 1.02 7.84 7.56
CA THR A 99 0.80 8.16 8.98
C THR A 99 1.38 9.54 9.31
N ARG A 100 1.10 10.04 10.52
CA ARG A 100 1.76 11.23 11.05
C ARG A 100 3.30 11.13 11.01
N ARG A 101 3.85 9.98 11.39
CA ARG A 101 5.30 9.74 11.32
C ARG A 101 5.81 9.87 9.89
N GLY A 102 5.07 9.32 8.93
CA GLY A 102 5.40 9.45 7.51
C GLY A 102 5.39 10.90 7.04
N THR A 103 4.35 11.65 7.37
CA THR A 103 4.26 13.07 6.97
C THR A 103 5.35 13.92 7.61
N GLU A 104 5.66 13.73 8.89
CA GLU A 104 6.76 14.39 9.60
C GLU A 104 8.14 14.08 8.99
N THR A 105 8.30 12.91 8.38
CA THR A 105 9.53 12.49 7.69
C THR A 105 9.50 12.75 6.19
N GLY A 106 8.53 13.52 5.70
CA GLY A 106 8.46 14.00 4.31
C GLY A 106 7.89 12.98 3.32
N TRP A 107 7.18 11.96 3.79
CA TRP A 107 6.45 11.04 2.92
C TRP A 107 5.11 11.63 2.46
N THR A 108 4.79 11.33 1.22
CA THR A 108 3.49 11.60 0.59
C THR A 108 2.93 10.29 0.06
N VAL A 109 1.63 10.24 -0.21
CA VAL A 109 1.00 9.06 -0.82
C VAL A 109 1.66 8.70 -2.14
N THR A 110 1.94 9.70 -2.98
CA THR A 110 2.63 9.49 -4.26
C THR A 110 4.00 8.87 -4.06
N LYS A 111 4.84 9.45 -3.19
CA LYS A 111 6.18 8.92 -2.94
C LYS A 111 6.14 7.50 -2.37
N LEU A 112 5.22 7.22 -1.45
CA LEU A 112 5.05 5.87 -0.89
C LEU A 112 4.72 4.84 -1.98
N CYS A 113 3.76 5.14 -2.83
CA CYS A 113 3.38 4.26 -3.93
C CYS A 113 4.50 4.13 -4.98
N ASP A 114 5.17 5.22 -5.34
CA ASP A 114 6.23 5.24 -6.35
C ASP A 114 7.47 4.45 -5.89
N GLU A 115 7.81 4.48 -4.59
CA GLU A 115 8.90 3.66 -4.05
C GLU A 115 8.60 2.16 -4.16
N ALA A 116 7.36 1.73 -3.89
CA ALA A 116 6.98 0.34 -4.08
C ALA A 116 6.91 -0.04 -5.57
N LEU A 117 6.27 0.80 -6.39
CA LEU A 117 6.09 0.57 -7.83
C LEU A 117 7.40 0.63 -8.61
N GLY A 118 8.37 1.40 -8.13
CA GLY A 118 9.69 1.58 -8.76
C GLY A 118 10.46 0.26 -8.87
N PHE A 119 10.25 -0.68 -7.95
CA PHE A 119 10.79 -2.05 -8.06
C PHE A 119 10.31 -2.79 -9.31
N GLY A 120 9.10 -2.47 -9.78
CA GLY A 120 8.52 -2.96 -11.02
C GLY A 120 8.71 -2.02 -12.23
N LYS A 121 9.55 -0.99 -12.09
CA LYS A 121 9.78 0.08 -13.09
C LYS A 121 8.51 0.86 -13.45
N LEU A 122 7.66 1.10 -12.47
CA LEU A 122 6.44 1.89 -12.58
C LEU A 122 6.46 3.02 -11.55
N ASP A 123 5.60 4.01 -11.77
CA ASP A 123 5.18 4.99 -10.77
C ASP A 123 3.66 5.16 -10.87
N LEU A 124 3.02 5.88 -9.94
CA LEU A 124 1.59 6.12 -10.03
C LEU A 124 1.19 6.81 -11.33
N ALA A 125 2.00 7.71 -11.88
CA ALA A 125 1.65 8.46 -13.08
C ALA A 125 1.58 7.57 -14.34
N THR A 126 2.47 6.59 -14.44
CA THR A 126 2.65 5.70 -15.58
C THR A 126 1.99 4.34 -15.41
N CYS A 127 1.62 3.97 -14.17
CA CYS A 127 0.98 2.69 -13.89
C CYS A 127 -0.37 2.58 -14.62
N PRO A 128 -0.63 1.46 -15.32
CA PRO A 128 -1.91 1.21 -15.96
C PRO A 128 -3.08 1.41 -15.00
N ARG A 129 -4.23 1.82 -15.52
CA ARG A 129 -5.40 2.19 -14.71
C ARG A 129 -6.55 1.23 -14.95
N ALA A 130 -7.23 0.87 -13.87
CA ALA A 130 -8.42 0.03 -13.93
C ALA A 130 -9.49 0.73 -14.77
N THR A 131 -10.04 0.01 -15.74
CA THR A 131 -11.20 0.48 -16.50
C THR A 131 -12.38 0.60 -15.54
N LEU A 132 -12.93 1.81 -15.40
CA LEU A 132 -14.15 2.02 -14.64
C LEU A 132 -15.33 1.50 -15.48
N ALA A 133 -15.93 0.38 -15.06
CA ALA A 133 -17.21 -0.03 -15.60
C ALA A 133 -18.28 1.01 -15.24
N THR A 134 -19.23 1.26 -16.15
CA THR A 134 -20.37 2.14 -15.88
C THR A 134 -21.08 1.65 -14.60
N PRO A 135 -21.42 2.55 -13.66
CA PRO A 135 -22.14 2.17 -12.45
C PRO A 135 -23.39 1.34 -12.79
N PRO A 136 -23.70 0.27 -12.04
CA PRO A 136 -24.95 -0.45 -12.24
C PRO A 136 -26.13 0.51 -12.10
N LYS A 137 -27.17 0.32 -12.92
CA LYS A 137 -28.38 1.13 -12.80
C LYS A 137 -28.93 0.99 -11.36
N PRO A 138 -29.35 2.09 -10.71
CA PRO A 138 -29.97 2.02 -9.40
C PRO A 138 -31.11 1.00 -9.43
N PHE A 139 -31.14 0.11 -8.43
CA PHE A 139 -32.31 -0.74 -8.23
C PHE A 139 -33.48 0.15 -7.81
N HIS A 140 -34.49 0.26 -8.66
CA HIS A 140 -35.81 0.74 -8.30
C HIS A 140 -36.67 -0.49 -8.00
N PHE A 141 -37.25 -0.55 -6.80
CA PHE A 141 -38.27 -1.55 -6.43
C PHE A 141 -39.64 -1.16 -6.98
#